data_AF-A0AAV2IYH8-F1
#
_entry.id   AF-A0AAV2IYH8-F1
#
_cell.length_a   1.000
_cell.length_b   1.000
_cell.length_c   1.000
_cell.angle_alpha   90.00
_cell.angle_beta   90.00
_cell.angle_gamma   90.00
#
_symmetry.space_group_name_H-M   'P 1'
#
loop_
_entity.id
_entity.type
_entity.pdbx_description
1 polymer ?
#
loop_
_entity_poly.entity_id
_entity_poly.type
_entity_poly.pdbx_seq_one_letter_code
_entity_poly.pdbx_strand_id
1 'polypeptide(L)'
;MLTTAEWDRLQRLQTLLLPCRFVTELLGGETYVSCSVVIPALSHLTHTMKVSDDDPDYVVRFKGAFKKDLSECQDTLNHEWLRVATALDPRFKDLKCLPRGERGQVWTSIEALLRKDPDIAIPEPTEEPARKRSLLRFHSDSESEDEGEEGLSGALTRYRAEPTISEMGCPLQWWSTHEGAHPQLSALARKYLGSPATSVPCERLFSLVGVHVNKRCREKITQMLFKDVKNAAQLRQRAVEGKFNGALISPTLVVSPFQVLVAVNKAVHLQNIGKMKTRSLYSEIIFNLSPTNNISEAFKRFGISDGDCSVLIVLVHKQNDTPSLSDIVSQVNGEQVPVQDLSSLSDATKVKKFFKISPQEEKIGTLLDAIVCRMSIKDVL
;
A
#
# COMPACT_ATOMS: atom_id res chain seq x y z
N MET A 1 32.02 13.70 1.93
CA MET A 1 31.74 13.20 0.58
C MET A 1 31.99 11.71 0.58
N LEU A 2 31.15 10.92 -0.10
CA LEU A 2 31.34 9.48 -0.22
C LEU A 2 32.58 9.19 -1.09
N THR A 3 33.38 8.21 -0.69
CA THR A 3 34.51 7.67 -1.46
C THR A 3 34.01 6.91 -2.68
N THR A 4 34.86 6.72 -3.69
CA THR A 4 34.53 5.93 -4.88
C THR A 4 34.10 4.50 -4.52
N ALA A 5 34.77 3.88 -3.55
CA ALA A 5 34.40 2.56 -3.05
C ALA A 5 33.01 2.53 -2.38
N GLU A 6 32.60 3.60 -1.71
CA GLU A 6 31.26 3.72 -1.12
C GLU A 6 30.18 3.92 -2.19
N TRP A 7 30.49 4.68 -3.26
CA TRP A 7 29.61 4.81 -4.42
C TRP A 7 29.38 3.47 -5.12
N ASP A 8 30.43 2.69 -5.36
CA ASP A 8 30.32 1.36 -5.97
C ASP A 8 29.49 0.41 -5.10
N ARG A 9 29.63 0.49 -3.76
CA ARG A 9 28.78 -0.26 -2.82
C ARG A 9 27.32 0.14 -2.92
N LEU A 10 27.02 1.44 -2.98
CA LEU A 10 25.64 1.93 -3.13
C LEU A 10 25.02 1.48 -4.45
N GLN A 11 25.78 1.54 -5.54
CA GLN A 11 25.29 1.10 -6.85
C GLN A 11 25.00 -0.41 -6.87
N ARG A 12 25.85 -1.23 -6.23
CA ARG A 12 25.59 -2.67 -6.07
C ARG A 12 24.36 -2.94 -5.20
N LEU A 13 24.18 -2.22 -4.09
CA LEU A 13 23.00 -2.34 -3.24
C LEU A 13 21.72 -1.92 -3.98
N GLN A 14 21.79 -0.89 -4.83
CA GLN A 14 20.66 -0.48 -5.67
C GLN A 14 20.23 -1.61 -6.61
N THR A 15 21.18 -2.26 -7.30
CA THR A 15 20.89 -3.42 -8.16
C THR A 15 20.33 -4.60 -7.35
N LEU A 16 20.87 -4.84 -6.15
CA LEU A 16 20.41 -5.90 -5.26
C LEU A 16 18.98 -5.68 -4.76
N LEU A 17 18.57 -4.43 -4.56
CA LEU A 17 17.23 -4.05 -4.08
C LEU A 17 16.20 -3.89 -5.20
N LEU A 18 16.61 -3.87 -6.47
CA LEU A 18 15.72 -3.72 -7.61
C LEU A 18 14.59 -4.78 -7.66
N PRO A 19 14.84 -6.09 -7.40
CA PRO A 19 13.79 -7.09 -7.31
C PRO A 19 12.78 -6.81 -6.18
N CYS A 20 13.26 -6.30 -5.03
CA CYS A 20 12.39 -5.94 -3.91
C CYS A 20 11.46 -4.79 -4.29
N ARG A 21 11.98 -3.78 -4.98
CA ARG A 21 11.17 -2.67 -5.51
C ARG A 21 10.11 -3.19 -6.47
N PHE A 22 10.49 -3.99 -7.45
CA PHE A 22 9.57 -4.57 -8.43
C PHE A 22 8.44 -5.36 -7.75
N VAL A 23 8.76 -6.25 -6.81
CA VAL A 23 7.76 -7.02 -6.07
C VAL A 23 6.86 -6.12 -5.21
N THR A 24 7.41 -5.09 -4.58
CA THR A 24 6.62 -4.17 -3.75
C THR A 24 5.62 -3.38 -4.60
N GLU A 25 6.04 -2.92 -5.78
CA GLU A 25 5.15 -2.25 -6.75
C GLU A 25 4.06 -3.23 -7.25
N LEU A 26 4.46 -4.46 -7.59
CA LEU A 26 3.56 -5.51 -8.09
C LEU A 26 2.52 -5.98 -7.06
N LEU A 27 2.86 -6.03 -5.78
CA LEU A 27 1.90 -6.40 -4.73
C LEU A 27 1.09 -5.20 -4.20
N GLY A 28 1.54 -3.99 -4.52
CA GLY A 28 0.91 -2.73 -4.13
C GLY A 28 -0.20 -2.25 -5.06
N GLY A 29 -0.42 -2.92 -6.20
CA GLY A 29 -1.40 -2.50 -7.20
C GLY A 29 -2.85 -2.89 -6.90
N GLU A 30 -3.77 -2.06 -7.41
CA GLU A 30 -5.23 -2.24 -7.24
C GLU A 30 -6.01 -2.48 -8.55
N THR A 31 -5.40 -2.21 -9.71
CA THR A 31 -6.04 -2.34 -11.03
C THR A 31 -5.96 -3.76 -11.61
N TYR A 32 -5.26 -4.66 -10.93
CA TYR A 32 -5.06 -6.05 -11.34
C TYR A 32 -5.11 -7.00 -10.14
N VAL A 33 -5.23 -8.29 -10.43
CA VAL A 33 -5.23 -9.35 -9.41
C VAL A 33 -3.83 -9.48 -8.82
N SER A 34 -3.65 -9.00 -7.59
CA SER A 34 -2.38 -9.03 -6.87
C SER A 34 -2.24 -10.24 -5.94
N CYS A 35 -3.33 -10.77 -5.37
CA CYS A 35 -3.27 -11.86 -4.38
C CYS A 35 -2.67 -13.17 -4.93
N SER A 36 -2.98 -13.54 -6.18
CA SER A 36 -2.40 -14.72 -6.84
C SER A 36 -0.90 -14.56 -7.18
N VAL A 37 -0.38 -13.33 -7.14
CA VAL A 37 1.01 -13.01 -7.48
C VAL A 37 1.92 -13.11 -6.26
N VAL A 38 1.37 -13.14 -5.04
CA VAL A 38 2.14 -13.17 -3.78
C VAL A 38 3.11 -14.36 -3.74
N ILE A 39 2.64 -15.59 -4.00
CA ILE A 39 3.49 -16.79 -3.95
C ILE A 39 4.57 -16.76 -5.05
N PRO A 40 4.25 -16.48 -6.33
CA PRO A 40 5.26 -16.26 -7.36
C PRO A 40 6.30 -15.20 -6.99
N ALA A 41 5.87 -14.06 -6.43
CA ALA A 41 6.74 -12.95 -6.06
C ALA A 41 7.68 -13.32 -4.92
N LEU A 42 7.19 -14.00 -3.88
CA LEU A 42 8.01 -14.50 -2.77
C LEU A 42 9.02 -15.53 -3.27
N SER A 43 8.58 -16.46 -4.12
CA SER A 43 9.46 -17.48 -4.74
C SER A 43 10.58 -16.82 -5.57
N HIS A 44 10.24 -15.78 -6.34
CA HIS A 44 11.21 -14.99 -7.09
C HIS A 44 12.21 -14.27 -6.17
N LEU A 45 11.76 -13.63 -5.09
CA LEU A 45 12.66 -12.99 -4.12
C LEU A 45 13.59 -13.99 -3.45
N THR A 46 13.06 -15.14 -3.00
CA THR A 46 13.87 -16.20 -2.38
C THR A 46 14.92 -16.75 -3.34
N HIS A 47 14.59 -16.88 -4.63
CA HIS A 47 15.54 -17.30 -5.65
C HIS A 47 16.62 -16.25 -5.92
N THR A 48 16.21 -15.00 -6.12
CA THR A 48 17.12 -13.89 -6.46
C THR A 48 18.07 -13.54 -5.31
N MET A 49 17.61 -13.72 -4.07
CA MET A 49 18.40 -13.47 -2.87
C MET A 49 19.25 -14.67 -2.43
N LYS A 50 19.44 -15.67 -3.29
CA LYS A 50 20.42 -16.75 -3.02
C LYS A 50 21.84 -16.18 -2.99
N VAL A 51 22.62 -16.68 -2.03
CA VAL A 51 24.04 -16.33 -1.89
C VAL A 51 24.78 -17.02 -3.01
N SER A 52 25.61 -16.25 -3.71
CA SER A 52 26.56 -16.73 -4.73
C SER A 52 27.97 -16.69 -4.16
N ASP A 53 28.87 -17.53 -4.65
CA ASP A 53 30.28 -17.55 -4.24
C ASP A 53 31.02 -16.26 -4.64
N ASP A 54 30.49 -15.54 -5.64
CA ASP A 54 31.01 -14.23 -6.09
C ASP A 54 30.51 -13.04 -5.22
N ASP A 55 29.64 -13.28 -4.25
CA ASP A 55 29.07 -12.21 -3.43
C ASP A 55 30.10 -11.69 -2.40
N PRO A 56 30.32 -10.37 -2.32
CA PRO A 56 31.10 -9.79 -1.23
C PRO A 56 30.47 -10.07 0.14
N ASP A 57 31.29 -10.13 1.20
CA ASP A 57 30.83 -10.41 2.58
C ASP A 57 29.62 -9.57 3.03
N TYR A 58 29.57 -8.29 2.65
CA TYR A 58 28.45 -7.41 3.01
C TYR A 58 27.15 -7.79 2.28
N VAL A 59 27.24 -8.30 1.04
CA VAL A 59 26.08 -8.81 0.28
C VAL A 59 25.61 -10.13 0.87
N VAL A 60 26.53 -11.02 1.26
CA VAL A 60 26.20 -12.28 1.94
C VAL A 60 25.43 -12.00 3.23
N ARG A 61 25.94 -11.08 4.06
CA ARG A 61 25.27 -10.64 5.30
C ARG A 61 23.89 -10.05 5.02
N PHE A 62 23.79 -9.17 4.01
CA PHE A 62 22.51 -8.57 3.62
C PHE A 62 21.49 -9.63 3.18
N LYS A 63 21.87 -10.51 2.24
CA LYS A 63 21.01 -11.60 1.75
C LYS A 63 20.58 -12.54 2.87
N GLY A 64 21.47 -12.82 3.82
CA GLY A 64 21.17 -13.61 5.01
C GLY A 64 20.14 -12.95 5.93
N ALA A 65 20.34 -11.68 6.26
CA ALA A 65 19.38 -10.90 7.07
C ALA A 65 18.02 -10.78 6.35
N PHE A 66 18.03 -10.43 5.06
CA PHE A 66 16.82 -10.32 4.25
C PHE A 66 16.03 -11.63 4.20
N LYS A 67 16.69 -12.77 4.02
CA LYS A 67 16.02 -14.08 4.02
C LYS A 67 15.36 -14.40 5.35
N LYS A 68 16.03 -14.07 6.45
CA LYS A 68 15.49 -14.26 7.79
C LYS A 68 14.23 -13.41 7.99
N ASP A 69 14.30 -12.12 7.69
CA ASP A 69 13.17 -11.21 7.82
C ASP A 69 12.01 -11.62 6.89
N LEU A 70 12.33 -12.07 5.67
CA LEU A 70 11.34 -12.57 4.73
C LEU A 70 10.66 -13.85 5.23
N SER A 71 11.39 -14.78 5.85
CA SER A 71 10.78 -15.98 6.44
C SER A 71 9.85 -15.64 7.60
N GLU A 72 10.24 -14.72 8.48
CA GLU A 72 9.38 -14.26 9.58
C GLU A 72 8.10 -13.61 9.06
N CYS A 73 8.17 -12.88 7.94
CA CYS A 73 6.99 -12.33 7.28
C CYS A 73 6.11 -13.42 6.67
N GLN A 74 6.70 -14.44 6.04
CA GLN A 74 5.96 -15.55 5.43
C GLN A 74 5.13 -16.32 6.46
N ASP A 75 5.64 -16.54 7.67
CA ASP A 75 4.93 -17.26 8.74
C ASP A 75 3.60 -16.61 9.14
N THR A 76 3.42 -15.31 8.89
CA THR A 76 2.17 -14.58 9.18
C THR A 76 1.12 -14.67 8.07
N LEU A 77 1.47 -15.23 6.91
CA LEU A 77 0.61 -15.27 5.74
C LEU A 77 -0.35 -16.46 5.78
N ASN A 78 -1.55 -16.25 5.25
CA ASN A 78 -2.48 -17.35 5.01
C ASN A 78 -2.06 -18.12 3.74
N HIS A 79 -1.11 -19.05 3.90
CA HIS A 79 -0.58 -19.84 2.79
C HIS A 79 -1.64 -20.67 2.07
N GLU A 80 -2.65 -21.19 2.78
CA GLU A 80 -3.73 -21.95 2.16
C GLU A 80 -4.53 -21.08 1.18
N TRP A 81 -4.92 -19.88 1.61
CA TRP A 81 -5.63 -18.93 0.76
C TRP A 81 -4.81 -18.54 -0.47
N LEU A 82 -3.54 -18.18 -0.25
CA LEU A 82 -2.65 -17.74 -1.32
C LEU A 82 -2.35 -18.84 -2.34
N ARG A 83 -2.20 -20.10 -1.89
CA ARG A 83 -2.00 -21.26 -2.78
C ARG A 83 -3.21 -21.51 -3.67
N VAL A 84 -4.42 -21.44 -3.09
CA VAL A 84 -5.67 -21.56 -3.86
C VAL A 84 -5.80 -20.42 -4.87
N ALA A 85 -5.58 -19.17 -4.46
CA ALA A 85 -5.60 -18.02 -5.35
C ALA A 85 -4.57 -18.15 -6.50
N THR A 86 -3.36 -18.65 -6.21
CA THR A 86 -2.32 -18.86 -7.22
C THR A 86 -2.72 -19.96 -8.22
N ALA A 87 -3.33 -21.05 -7.77
CA ALA A 87 -3.77 -22.14 -8.64
C ALA A 87 -4.96 -21.75 -9.54
N LEU A 88 -5.88 -20.93 -9.01
CA LEU A 88 -7.02 -20.38 -9.74
C LEU A 88 -6.61 -19.25 -10.71
N ASP A 89 -5.37 -18.77 -10.68
CA ASP A 89 -4.88 -17.83 -11.69
C ASP A 89 -4.38 -18.62 -12.92
N PRO A 90 -4.98 -18.42 -14.11
CA PRO A 90 -4.58 -19.15 -15.31
C PRO A 90 -3.12 -18.88 -15.74
N ARG A 91 -2.49 -17.81 -15.24
CA ARG A 91 -1.05 -17.51 -15.46
C ARG A 91 -0.14 -18.42 -14.64
N PHE A 92 -0.60 -18.85 -13.46
CA PHE A 92 0.22 -19.58 -12.48
C PHE A 92 -0.30 -20.98 -12.15
N LYS A 93 -1.30 -21.48 -12.90
CA LYS A 93 -1.92 -22.80 -12.69
C LYS A 93 -0.96 -23.98 -12.69
N ASP A 94 0.20 -23.89 -13.34
CA ASP A 94 1.23 -24.95 -13.28
C ASP A 94 1.92 -25.05 -11.90
N LEU A 95 1.70 -24.06 -11.02
CA LEU A 95 2.28 -23.92 -9.70
C LEU A 95 3.82 -24.06 -9.70
N LYS A 96 4.48 -23.58 -10.77
CA LYS A 96 5.94 -23.63 -10.92
C LYS A 96 6.68 -22.92 -9.78
N CYS A 97 6.05 -21.95 -9.15
CA CYS A 97 6.54 -21.23 -7.98
C CYS A 97 6.60 -22.06 -6.68
N LEU A 98 5.94 -23.23 -6.65
CA LEU A 98 5.94 -24.16 -5.50
C LEU A 98 6.79 -25.41 -5.75
N PRO A 99 7.36 -26.02 -4.69
CA PRO A 99 8.00 -27.33 -4.76
C PRO A 99 7.05 -28.40 -5.31
N ARG A 100 7.58 -29.34 -6.11
CA ARG A 100 6.76 -30.37 -6.79
C ARG A 100 5.89 -31.19 -5.83
N GLY A 101 6.39 -31.50 -4.63
CA GLY A 101 5.67 -32.29 -3.62
C GLY A 101 4.43 -31.61 -3.05
N GLU A 102 4.36 -30.27 -3.09
CA GLU A 102 3.24 -29.52 -2.49
C GLU A 102 2.13 -29.22 -3.50
N ARG A 103 2.40 -29.31 -4.80
CA ARG A 103 1.44 -28.94 -5.85
C ARG A 103 0.17 -29.79 -5.83
N GLY A 104 0.32 -31.09 -5.56
CA GLY A 104 -0.82 -32.01 -5.48
C GLY A 104 -1.78 -31.63 -4.36
N GLN A 105 -1.24 -31.27 -3.19
CA GLN A 105 -2.02 -30.88 -2.02
C GLN A 105 -2.91 -29.67 -2.29
N VAL A 106 -2.42 -28.69 -3.07
CA VAL A 106 -3.21 -27.50 -3.44
C VAL A 106 -4.47 -27.89 -4.22
N TRP A 107 -4.34 -28.82 -5.17
CA TRP A 107 -5.48 -29.29 -5.96
C TRP A 107 -6.47 -30.10 -5.13
N THR A 108 -5.99 -30.94 -4.22
CA THR A 108 -6.85 -31.67 -3.26
C THR A 108 -7.61 -30.69 -2.35
N SER A 109 -6.96 -29.61 -1.90
CA SER A 109 -7.64 -28.57 -1.11
C SER A 109 -8.72 -27.85 -1.91
N ILE A 110 -8.49 -27.55 -3.19
CA ILE A 110 -9.51 -26.93 -4.07
C ILE A 110 -10.69 -27.86 -4.26
N GLU A 111 -10.44 -29.15 -4.51
CA GLU A 111 -11.48 -30.16 -4.62
C GLU A 111 -12.32 -30.26 -3.34
N ALA A 112 -11.68 -30.23 -2.17
CA ALA A 112 -12.39 -30.20 -0.89
C ALA A 112 -13.22 -28.93 -0.67
N LEU A 113 -12.75 -27.77 -1.15
CA LEU A 113 -13.50 -26.51 -1.09
C LEU A 113 -14.75 -26.55 -1.98
N LEU A 114 -14.63 -27.12 -3.18
CA LEU A 114 -15.76 -27.28 -4.10
C LEU A 114 -16.81 -28.26 -3.56
N ARG A 115 -16.41 -29.27 -2.77
CA ARG A 115 -17.34 -30.16 -2.06
C ARG A 115 -18.09 -29.48 -0.91
N LYS A 116 -17.44 -28.54 -0.20
CA LYS A 116 -18.00 -27.89 1.00
C LYS A 116 -18.97 -26.75 0.71
N ASP A 117 -18.91 -26.16 -0.48
CA ASP A 117 -19.65 -24.94 -0.84
C ASP A 117 -20.50 -25.21 -2.11
N PRO A 118 -21.52 -26.09 -2.07
CA PRO A 118 -22.42 -26.31 -3.21
C PRO A 118 -23.33 -25.09 -3.50
N ASP A 119 -23.45 -24.16 -2.55
CA ASP A 119 -24.26 -22.93 -2.63
C ASP A 119 -23.51 -21.72 -3.22
N ILE A 120 -22.36 -21.92 -3.90
CA ILE A 120 -21.79 -20.85 -4.73
C ILE A 120 -22.69 -20.71 -5.97
N ALA A 121 -23.76 -19.93 -5.79
CA ALA A 121 -24.91 -19.81 -6.67
C ALA A 121 -24.55 -19.78 -8.16
N ILE A 122 -25.11 -20.75 -8.86
CA ILE A 122 -25.49 -20.63 -10.27
C ILE A 122 -26.34 -19.34 -10.37
N PRO A 123 -25.94 -18.30 -11.11
CA PRO A 123 -26.94 -17.35 -11.57
C PRO A 123 -27.81 -18.16 -12.55
N GLU A 124 -29.01 -18.54 -12.11
CA GLU A 124 -30.05 -18.88 -13.08
C GLU A 124 -30.12 -17.74 -14.10
N PRO A 125 -30.12 -18.04 -15.41
CA PRO A 125 -30.20 -17.00 -16.41
C PRO A 125 -31.47 -16.21 -16.16
N THR A 126 -31.32 -14.93 -15.87
CA THR A 126 -32.39 -13.95 -15.73
C THR A 126 -33.35 -14.14 -16.89
N GLU A 127 -34.57 -14.58 -16.60
CA GLU A 127 -35.65 -14.66 -17.59
C GLU A 127 -35.91 -13.26 -18.16
N GLU A 128 -35.50 -13.03 -19.40
CA GLU A 128 -36.19 -12.07 -20.26
C GLU A 128 -37.50 -12.72 -20.76
N PRO A 129 -38.63 -11.99 -20.79
CA PRO A 129 -39.92 -12.58 -21.12
C PRO A 129 -40.04 -12.75 -22.64
N ALA A 130 -39.61 -13.89 -23.16
CA ALA A 130 -39.82 -14.23 -24.57
C ALA A 130 -41.10 -15.08 -24.74
N ARG A 131 -42.13 -14.41 -25.24
CA ARG A 131 -43.33 -14.95 -25.90
C ARG A 131 -43.16 -16.36 -26.50
N LYS A 132 -44.05 -17.26 -26.08
CA LYS A 132 -44.65 -18.41 -26.80
C LYS A 132 -43.75 -19.17 -27.79
N ARG A 133 -43.33 -20.38 -27.41
CA ARG A 133 -43.31 -21.63 -28.22
C ARG A 133 -43.33 -22.82 -27.25
N SER A 134 -44.51 -23.34 -26.91
CA SER A 134 -45.14 -24.52 -27.52
C SER A 134 -44.33 -25.81 -27.37
N LEU A 135 -44.76 -26.61 -26.37
CA LEU A 135 -45.08 -28.04 -26.43
C LEU A 135 -44.07 -29.02 -27.06
N LEU A 136 -43.73 -30.00 -26.23
CA LEU A 136 -43.19 -31.35 -26.52
C LEU A 136 -41.66 -31.48 -26.61
N ARG A 137 -41.07 -31.95 -25.50
CA ARG A 137 -40.09 -33.04 -25.59
C ARG A 137 -40.09 -33.90 -24.32
N PHE A 138 -40.56 -35.13 -24.54
CA PHE A 138 -40.51 -36.37 -23.76
C PHE A 138 -39.66 -36.40 -22.48
N HIS A 139 -40.31 -36.85 -21.41
CA HIS A 139 -39.70 -37.48 -20.24
C HIS A 139 -38.80 -38.65 -20.66
N SER A 140 -37.56 -38.63 -20.20
CA SER A 140 -36.75 -39.82 -20.05
C SER A 140 -36.20 -39.77 -18.63
N ASP A 141 -36.85 -40.49 -17.72
CA ASP A 141 -36.32 -40.76 -16.39
C ASP A 141 -35.04 -41.58 -16.55
N SER A 142 -33.91 -40.97 -16.23
CA SER A 142 -32.71 -41.68 -15.83
C SER A 142 -32.22 -41.05 -14.54
N GLU A 143 -32.65 -41.65 -13.44
CA GLU A 143 -32.02 -41.51 -12.14
C GLU A 143 -30.59 -42.09 -12.26
N SER A 144 -29.58 -41.23 -12.21
CA SER A 144 -28.19 -41.61 -11.92
C SER A 144 -27.69 -40.81 -10.71
N GLU A 145 -28.05 -41.30 -9.52
CA GLU A 145 -27.40 -40.91 -8.27
C GLU A 145 -26.01 -41.57 -8.19
N ASP A 146 -25.03 -41.11 -8.99
CA ASP A 146 -23.60 -41.40 -8.76
C ASP A 146 -22.59 -40.49 -9.52
N GLU A 147 -23.01 -39.35 -10.10
CA GLU A 147 -22.13 -38.52 -10.97
C GLU A 147 -21.29 -37.44 -10.25
N GLY A 148 -21.40 -37.32 -8.92
CA GLY A 148 -20.81 -36.19 -8.17
C GLY A 148 -19.28 -36.21 -8.03
N GLU A 149 -18.67 -37.40 -7.88
CA GLU A 149 -17.22 -37.52 -7.63
C GLU A 149 -16.37 -37.48 -8.92
N GLU A 150 -16.81 -38.13 -9.99
CA GLU A 150 -16.10 -38.11 -11.28
C GLU A 150 -16.20 -36.74 -11.97
N GLY A 151 -17.35 -36.07 -11.85
CA GLY A 151 -17.60 -34.77 -12.49
C GLY A 151 -16.69 -33.65 -11.98
N LEU A 152 -16.42 -33.61 -10.67
CA LEU A 152 -15.60 -32.56 -10.04
C LEU A 152 -14.11 -32.72 -10.36
N SER A 153 -13.60 -33.95 -10.25
CA SER A 153 -12.23 -34.30 -10.66
C SER A 153 -12.02 -34.03 -12.17
N GLY A 154 -13.03 -34.32 -12.98
CA GLY A 154 -13.05 -33.98 -14.40
C GLY A 154 -13.04 -32.47 -14.70
N ALA A 155 -13.75 -31.65 -13.91
CA ALA A 155 -13.76 -30.19 -14.07
C ALA A 155 -12.38 -29.56 -13.79
N LEU A 156 -11.71 -30.01 -12.73
CA LEU A 156 -10.34 -29.58 -12.42
C LEU A 156 -9.34 -30.03 -13.48
N THR A 157 -9.47 -31.25 -13.97
CA THR A 157 -8.61 -31.79 -15.04
C THR A 157 -8.75 -30.97 -16.33
N ARG A 158 -9.98 -30.58 -16.70
CA ARG A 158 -10.24 -29.69 -17.85
C ARG A 158 -9.57 -28.33 -17.68
N TYR A 159 -9.74 -27.68 -16.54
CA TYR A 159 -9.11 -26.36 -16.28
C TYR A 159 -7.57 -26.43 -16.35
N ARG A 160 -6.97 -27.50 -15.83
CA ARG A 160 -5.52 -27.71 -15.89
C ARG A 160 -5.02 -27.95 -17.32
N ALA A 161 -5.86 -28.49 -18.20
CA ALA A 161 -5.53 -28.74 -19.60
C ALA A 161 -5.67 -27.50 -20.52
N GLU A 162 -6.40 -26.47 -20.10
CA GLU A 162 -6.51 -25.20 -20.84
C GLU A 162 -5.11 -24.60 -21.11
N PRO A 163 -4.95 -23.67 -22.06
CA PRO A 163 -3.69 -22.93 -22.21
C PRO A 163 -3.49 -21.90 -21.08
N THR A 164 -2.25 -21.52 -20.81
CA THR A 164 -1.93 -20.39 -19.92
C THR A 164 -2.19 -19.07 -20.65
N ILE A 165 -2.78 -18.10 -19.95
CA ILE A 165 -3.03 -16.77 -20.53
C ILE A 165 -1.75 -15.93 -20.58
N SER A 166 -1.79 -14.84 -21.37
CA SER A 166 -0.69 -13.86 -21.41
C SER A 166 -0.41 -13.27 -20.03
N GLU A 167 0.85 -12.93 -19.76
CA GLU A 167 1.28 -12.31 -18.49
C GLU A 167 0.53 -11.00 -18.19
N MET A 168 0.15 -10.26 -19.25
CA MET A 168 -0.63 -9.02 -19.18
C MET A 168 -2.15 -9.23 -19.16
N GLY A 169 -2.61 -10.48 -19.30
CA GLY A 169 -4.03 -10.81 -19.28
C GLY A 169 -4.63 -10.72 -17.89
N CYS A 170 -5.88 -10.27 -17.78
CA CYS A 170 -6.59 -10.20 -16.50
C CYS A 170 -7.24 -11.56 -16.17
N PRO A 171 -6.86 -12.22 -15.05
CA PRO A 171 -7.45 -13.51 -14.65
C PRO A 171 -8.96 -13.45 -14.45
N LEU A 172 -9.49 -12.34 -13.90
CA LEU A 172 -10.92 -12.18 -13.65
C LEU A 172 -11.71 -12.06 -14.97
N GLN A 173 -11.17 -11.37 -15.98
CA GLN A 173 -11.79 -11.32 -17.31
C GLN A 173 -11.77 -12.69 -17.99
N TRP A 174 -10.69 -13.46 -17.81
CA TRP A 174 -10.62 -14.82 -18.30
C TRP A 174 -11.70 -15.71 -17.66
N TRP A 175 -11.84 -15.67 -16.33
CA TRP A 175 -12.88 -16.43 -15.62
C TRP A 175 -14.30 -16.01 -16.00
N SER A 176 -14.53 -14.73 -16.28
CA SER A 176 -15.83 -14.26 -16.78
C SER A 176 -16.17 -14.84 -18.16
N THR A 177 -15.16 -15.05 -19.01
CA THR A 177 -15.38 -15.62 -20.36
C THR A 177 -15.57 -17.15 -20.30
N HIS A 178 -14.96 -17.81 -19.32
CA HIS A 178 -14.97 -19.28 -19.17
C HIS A 178 -15.97 -19.76 -18.09
N GLU A 179 -16.86 -18.89 -17.60
CA GLU A 179 -17.84 -19.20 -16.57
C GLU A 179 -18.78 -20.34 -16.99
N GLY A 180 -19.18 -20.40 -18.26
CA GLY A 180 -20.02 -21.48 -18.78
C GLY A 180 -19.33 -22.85 -18.79
N ALA A 181 -18.01 -22.90 -19.00
CA ALA A 181 -17.25 -24.15 -19.00
C ALA A 181 -16.86 -24.60 -17.59
N HIS A 182 -16.70 -23.65 -16.66
CA HIS A 182 -16.19 -23.86 -15.32
C HIS A 182 -16.96 -23.05 -14.26
N PRO A 183 -18.27 -23.30 -14.06
CA PRO A 183 -19.11 -22.44 -13.22
C PRO A 183 -18.70 -22.43 -11.74
N GLN A 184 -18.37 -23.58 -11.16
CA GLN A 184 -17.96 -23.66 -9.75
C GLN A 184 -16.56 -23.07 -9.52
N LEU A 185 -15.64 -23.24 -10.47
CA LEU A 185 -14.28 -22.69 -10.37
C LEU A 185 -14.24 -21.19 -10.64
N SER A 186 -15.07 -20.66 -11.55
CA SER A 186 -15.15 -19.22 -11.81
C SER A 186 -15.65 -18.48 -10.57
N ALA A 187 -16.60 -19.07 -9.85
CA ALA A 187 -17.15 -18.48 -8.65
C ALA A 187 -16.19 -18.58 -7.45
N LEU A 188 -15.44 -19.69 -7.33
CA LEU A 188 -14.32 -19.78 -6.39
C LEU A 188 -13.21 -18.77 -6.74
N ALA A 189 -12.86 -18.62 -8.02
CA ALA A 189 -11.87 -17.67 -8.47
C ALA A 189 -12.28 -16.22 -8.15
N ARG A 190 -13.56 -15.88 -8.31
CA ARG A 190 -14.09 -14.56 -7.92
C ARG A 190 -13.86 -14.26 -6.43
N LYS A 191 -14.07 -15.25 -5.56
CA LYS A 191 -13.86 -15.16 -4.10
C LYS A 191 -12.38 -14.99 -3.73
N TYR A 192 -11.50 -15.80 -4.31
CA TYR A 192 -10.08 -15.82 -3.93
C TYR A 192 -9.24 -14.75 -4.65
N LEU A 193 -9.48 -14.49 -5.93
CA LEU A 193 -8.74 -13.51 -6.73
C LEU A 193 -9.20 -12.07 -6.49
N GLY A 194 -10.43 -11.86 -6.00
CA GLY A 194 -10.95 -10.52 -5.69
C GLY A 194 -10.30 -9.85 -4.47
N SER A 195 -9.54 -10.60 -3.68
CA SER A 195 -8.81 -10.05 -2.53
C SER A 195 -7.51 -9.39 -3.00
N PRO A 196 -7.17 -8.17 -2.54
CA PRO A 196 -5.86 -7.58 -2.82
C PRO A 196 -4.76 -8.28 -2.01
N ALA A 197 -3.52 -8.29 -2.54
CA ALA A 197 -2.37 -8.83 -1.82
C ALA A 197 -2.03 -8.05 -0.54
N THR A 198 -2.26 -6.73 -0.56
CA THR A 198 -1.94 -5.84 0.53
C THR A 198 -3.20 -5.13 1.05
N SER A 199 -3.27 -4.95 2.37
CA SER A 199 -4.39 -4.22 3.01
C SER A 199 -4.40 -2.72 2.71
N VAL A 200 -3.30 -2.20 2.13
CA VAL A 200 -3.13 -0.82 1.72
C VAL A 200 -2.47 -0.82 0.35
N PRO A 201 -3.20 -0.54 -0.75
CA PRO A 201 -2.57 -0.38 -2.03
C PRO A 201 -1.66 0.84 -1.96
N CYS A 202 -0.35 0.65 -2.17
CA CYS A 202 0.64 1.72 -2.14
C CYS A 202 0.31 2.77 -3.20
N GLU A 203 -0.20 2.34 -4.36
CA GLU A 203 -0.69 3.22 -5.42
C GLU A 203 -1.75 4.19 -4.89
N ARG A 204 -2.62 3.77 -3.95
CA ARG A 204 -3.68 4.60 -3.37
C ARG A 204 -3.17 5.65 -2.38
N LEU A 205 -2.08 5.34 -1.65
CA LEU A 205 -1.41 6.28 -0.75
C LEU A 205 -0.60 7.35 -1.51
N PHE A 206 -0.14 7.05 -2.73
CA PHE A 206 0.83 7.87 -3.45
C PHE A 206 0.33 8.47 -4.78
N SER A 207 -0.77 7.99 -5.37
CA SER A 207 -1.37 8.56 -6.59
C SER A 207 -2.51 9.55 -6.32
N LEU A 208 -3.26 9.36 -5.22
CA LEU A 208 -4.35 10.25 -4.81
C LEU A 208 -3.86 11.22 -3.74
N VAL A 209 -2.99 12.15 -4.13
CA VAL A 209 -2.78 13.38 -3.36
C VAL A 209 -4.04 14.25 -3.52
N GLY A 210 -5.07 13.89 -2.76
CA GLY A 210 -6.37 14.56 -2.79
C GLY A 210 -7.51 13.59 -2.46
N VAL A 211 -7.78 13.44 -1.17
CA VAL A 211 -8.99 12.80 -0.62
C VAL A 211 -8.97 11.25 -0.66
N HIS A 212 -9.20 10.64 0.51
CA HIS A 212 -9.56 9.22 0.78
C HIS A 212 -8.48 8.29 1.40
N VAL A 213 -8.37 8.40 2.73
CA VAL A 213 -8.39 7.33 3.76
C VAL A 213 -7.74 5.98 3.42
N ASN A 214 -6.68 5.67 4.16
CA ASN A 214 -6.15 4.33 4.38
C ASN A 214 -7.17 3.47 5.19
N LYS A 215 -7.59 2.30 4.68
CA LYS A 215 -8.53 1.39 5.38
C LYS A 215 -8.02 0.86 6.73
N ARG A 216 -6.73 0.96 7.04
CA ARG A 216 -6.17 0.68 8.39
C ARG A 216 -6.04 1.91 9.27
N CYS A 217 -6.01 3.12 8.70
CA CYS A 217 -5.99 4.35 9.49
C CYS A 217 -7.42 4.77 9.76
N ARG A 218 -7.92 4.51 10.97
CA ARG A 218 -9.26 4.98 11.43
C ARG A 218 -9.36 6.51 11.53
N GLU A 219 -8.30 7.20 11.12
CA GLU A 219 -8.10 8.63 11.27
C GLU A 219 -8.06 9.30 9.90
N LYS A 220 -8.87 10.34 9.75
CA LYS A 220 -8.87 11.26 8.63
C LYS A 220 -7.94 12.42 8.96
N ILE A 221 -7.18 12.86 7.96
CA ILE A 221 -6.24 13.97 8.07
C ILE A 221 -6.80 15.15 7.26
N THR A 222 -6.88 16.32 7.88
CA THR A 222 -7.29 17.56 7.21
C THR A 222 -6.14 18.56 7.25
N GLN A 223 -5.81 19.15 6.11
CA GLN A 223 -4.80 20.19 5.96
C GLN A 223 -5.48 21.48 5.51
N MET A 224 -5.13 22.61 6.11
CA MET A 224 -5.69 23.92 5.81
C MET A 224 -4.57 24.94 5.73
N LEU A 225 -4.45 25.63 4.60
CA LEU A 225 -3.40 26.64 4.39
C LEU A 225 -4.02 28.03 4.48
N PHE A 226 -3.37 28.92 5.23
CA PHE A 226 -3.79 30.31 5.38
C PHE A 226 -2.65 31.27 5.01
N LYS A 227 -2.99 32.34 4.28
CA LYS A 227 -2.13 33.48 3.96
C LYS A 227 -2.62 34.73 4.70
N ASP A 228 -1.78 35.77 4.72
CA ASP A 228 -2.03 37.06 5.35
C ASP A 228 -2.52 36.97 6.80
N VAL A 229 -1.93 36.04 7.55
CA VAL A 229 -2.29 35.78 8.94
C VAL A 229 -1.78 36.88 9.86
N LYS A 230 -2.69 37.52 10.60
CA LYS A 230 -2.37 38.65 11.50
C LYS A 230 -2.24 38.26 12.96
N ASN A 231 -2.71 37.08 13.35
CA ASN A 231 -2.77 36.62 14.74
C ASN A 231 -1.87 35.42 15.05
N ALA A 232 -0.76 35.25 14.33
CA ALA A 232 0.17 34.13 14.51
C ALA A 232 0.67 33.99 15.96
N ALA A 233 1.01 35.10 16.62
CA ALA A 233 1.44 35.08 18.03
C ALA A 233 0.37 34.51 18.98
N GLN A 234 -0.91 34.89 18.76
CA GLN A 234 -2.03 34.38 19.55
C GLN A 234 -2.26 32.89 19.29
N LEU A 235 -2.20 32.46 18.02
CA LEU A 235 -2.33 31.04 17.65
C LEU A 235 -1.23 30.20 18.30
N ARG A 236 0.02 30.68 18.27
CA ARG A 236 1.16 29.99 18.89
C ARG A 236 0.97 29.86 20.39
N GLN A 237 0.55 30.93 21.07
CA GLN A 237 0.28 30.90 22.50
C GLN A 237 -0.81 29.90 22.85
N ARG A 238 -1.92 29.87 22.10
CA ARG A 238 -3.01 28.90 22.31
C ARG A 238 -2.57 27.46 22.11
N ALA A 239 -1.68 27.19 21.14
CA ALA A 239 -1.11 25.87 20.94
C ALA A 239 -0.18 25.44 22.10
N VAL A 240 0.64 26.35 22.62
CA VAL A 240 1.49 26.08 23.80
C VAL A 240 0.65 25.81 25.05
N GLU A 241 -0.46 26.52 25.23
CA GLU A 241 -1.42 26.31 26.32
C GLU A 241 -2.28 25.03 26.14
N GLY A 242 -2.16 24.33 25.01
CA GLY A 242 -2.97 23.15 24.70
C GLY A 242 -4.44 23.44 24.37
N LYS A 243 -4.79 24.71 24.14
CA LYS A 243 -6.15 25.16 23.80
C LYS A 243 -6.43 25.16 22.30
N PHE A 244 -5.46 24.74 21.49
CA PHE A 244 -5.59 24.65 20.04
C PHE A 244 -5.46 23.19 19.60
N ASN A 245 -6.50 22.67 18.96
CA ASN A 245 -6.57 21.27 18.54
C ASN A 245 -6.02 21.08 17.12
N GLY A 246 -4.73 21.31 16.90
CA GLY A 246 -4.10 21.15 15.60
C GLY A 246 -2.60 21.44 15.60
N ALA A 247 -1.86 20.88 14.64
CA ALA A 247 -0.46 21.24 14.43
C ALA A 247 -0.37 22.52 13.61
N LEU A 248 0.27 23.54 14.17
CA LEU A 248 0.54 24.82 13.51
C LEU A 248 1.93 24.78 12.89
N ILE A 249 1.98 24.72 11.56
CA ILE A 249 3.21 24.52 10.78
C ILE A 249 3.52 25.76 9.94
N SER A 250 4.77 26.20 9.94
CA SER A 250 5.26 27.23 9.02
C SER A 250 5.47 26.62 7.62
N PRO A 251 4.84 27.16 6.56
CA PRO A 251 4.97 26.62 5.21
C PRO A 251 6.37 26.85 4.59
N THR A 252 7.20 27.69 5.19
CA THR A 252 8.52 28.10 4.66
C THR A 252 9.43 26.93 4.27
N LEU A 253 9.41 25.84 5.04
CA LEU A 253 10.28 24.66 4.84
C LEU A 253 9.51 23.41 4.38
N VAL A 254 8.27 23.59 3.93
CA VAL A 254 7.42 22.50 3.46
C VAL A 254 7.21 22.68 1.95
N VAL A 255 7.60 21.70 1.15
CA VAL A 255 7.56 21.82 -0.33
C VAL A 255 6.28 21.23 -0.92
N SER A 256 5.71 20.23 -0.24
CA SER A 256 4.53 19.51 -0.71
C SER A 256 3.63 19.12 0.45
N PRO A 257 2.29 19.10 0.27
CA PRO A 257 1.36 18.53 1.25
C PRO A 257 1.67 17.07 1.58
N PHE A 258 2.29 16.35 0.64
CA PHE A 258 2.74 14.98 0.82
C PHE A 258 3.81 14.84 1.92
N GLN A 259 4.74 15.79 2.02
CA GLN A 259 5.75 15.83 3.08
C GLN A 259 5.09 15.80 4.46
N VAL A 260 4.00 16.54 4.61
CA VAL A 260 3.24 16.64 5.85
C VAL A 260 2.51 15.33 6.14
N LEU A 261 1.91 14.70 5.12
CA LEU A 261 1.26 13.39 5.28
C LEU A 261 2.23 12.32 5.77
N VAL A 262 3.47 12.29 5.27
CA VAL A 262 4.51 11.37 5.76
C VAL A 262 4.78 11.58 7.25
N ALA A 263 4.94 12.85 7.67
CA ALA A 263 5.16 13.19 9.09
C ALA A 263 3.97 12.80 9.98
N VAL A 264 2.74 13.01 9.50
CA VAL A 264 1.51 12.63 10.21
C VAL A 264 1.39 11.12 10.35
N ASN A 265 1.58 10.37 9.26
CA ASN A 265 1.49 8.93 9.29
C ASN A 265 2.49 8.31 10.27
N LYS A 266 3.72 8.85 10.30
CA LYS A 266 4.74 8.47 11.29
C LYS A 266 4.30 8.81 12.71
N ALA A 267 3.78 10.02 12.95
CA ALA A 267 3.33 10.46 14.27
C ALA A 267 2.19 9.58 14.82
N VAL A 268 1.18 9.30 14.00
CA VAL A 268 0.05 8.41 14.33
C VAL A 268 0.54 7.00 14.63
N HIS A 269 1.44 6.47 13.81
CA HIS A 269 2.02 5.15 14.06
C HIS A 269 2.74 5.10 15.41
N LEU A 270 3.58 6.09 15.71
CA LEU A 270 4.30 6.21 16.98
C LEU A 270 3.35 6.37 18.18
N GLN A 271 2.22 7.05 18.01
CA GLN A 271 1.17 7.17 19.03
C GLN A 271 0.54 5.82 19.33
N ASN A 272 0.17 5.06 18.29
CA ASN A 272 -0.49 3.76 18.43
C ASN A 272 0.40 2.71 19.09
N ILE A 273 1.71 2.77 18.88
CA ILE A 273 2.68 1.89 19.54
C ILE A 273 3.17 2.41 20.90
N GLY A 274 2.76 3.62 21.30
CA GLY A 274 3.17 4.24 22.57
C GLY A 274 4.64 4.67 22.63
N LYS A 275 5.28 4.97 21.49
CA LYS A 275 6.71 5.35 21.39
C LYS A 275 6.95 6.77 20.86
N MET A 276 5.98 7.69 21.06
CA MET A 276 6.18 9.10 20.71
C MET A 276 7.31 9.72 21.54
N LYS A 277 8.10 10.60 20.92
CA LYS A 277 9.15 11.34 21.63
C LYS A 277 8.63 12.62 22.29
N THR A 278 7.55 13.19 21.76
CA THR A 278 6.92 14.42 22.25
C THR A 278 5.66 14.14 23.06
N ARG A 279 5.10 15.19 23.69
CA ARG A 279 3.97 15.11 24.61
C ARG A 279 2.60 15.00 23.94
N SER A 280 2.49 15.32 22.64
CA SER A 280 1.21 15.31 21.92
C SER A 280 1.40 14.87 20.48
N LEU A 281 0.33 14.37 19.86
CA LEU A 281 0.32 13.98 18.45
C LEU A 281 0.75 15.14 17.54
N TYR A 282 0.24 16.36 17.79
CA TYR A 282 0.56 17.54 16.99
C TYR A 282 2.01 18.00 17.13
N SER A 283 2.56 17.89 18.34
CA SER A 283 3.98 18.09 18.59
C SER A 283 4.84 17.06 17.84
N GLU A 284 4.38 15.81 17.78
CA GLU A 284 5.09 14.72 17.09
C GLU A 284 5.08 14.94 15.56
N ILE A 285 3.99 15.46 15.01
CA ILE A 285 3.90 15.84 13.59
C ILE A 285 4.97 16.88 13.24
N ILE A 286 5.08 17.96 14.03
CA ILE A 286 6.08 19.02 13.81
C ILE A 286 7.50 18.44 13.97
N PHE A 287 7.71 17.57 14.95
CA PHE A 287 8.99 16.90 15.16
C PHE A 287 9.39 15.99 13.99
N ASN A 288 8.45 15.26 13.40
CA ASN A 288 8.69 14.34 12.30
C ASN A 288 8.98 15.03 10.96
N LEU A 289 8.63 16.32 10.81
CA LEU A 289 9.04 17.13 9.65
C LEU A 289 10.53 17.45 9.66
N SER A 290 11.16 17.48 10.83
CA SER A 290 12.60 17.75 10.94
C SER A 290 13.44 16.51 10.61
N PRO A 291 14.55 16.67 9.87
CA PRO A 291 15.53 15.60 9.65
C PRO A 291 16.45 15.37 10.87
N THR A 292 16.41 16.24 11.88
CA THR A 292 17.26 16.14 13.09
C THR A 292 16.46 15.67 14.31
N ASN A 293 17.13 15.00 15.26
CA ASN A 293 16.54 14.58 16.54
C ASN A 293 16.39 15.71 17.57
N ASN A 294 16.71 16.95 17.21
CA ASN A 294 16.55 18.10 18.09
C ASN A 294 15.11 18.64 18.04
N ILE A 295 14.35 18.37 19.11
CA ILE A 295 12.95 18.79 19.24
C ILE A 295 12.82 20.31 19.14
N SER A 296 13.62 21.07 19.90
CA SER A 296 13.56 22.53 19.92
C SER A 296 13.88 23.15 18.56
N GLU A 297 14.83 22.58 17.82
CA GLU A 297 15.13 23.01 16.46
C GLU A 297 13.96 22.72 15.51
N ALA A 298 13.32 21.56 15.62
CA ALA A 298 12.14 21.22 14.83
C ALA A 298 11.01 22.25 15.04
N PHE A 299 10.71 22.61 16.28
CA PHE A 299 9.71 23.64 16.59
C PHE A 299 10.10 25.03 16.08
N LYS A 300 11.37 25.42 16.19
CA LYS A 300 11.84 26.72 15.68
C LYS A 300 11.77 26.83 14.15
N ARG A 301 11.88 25.70 13.44
CA ARG A 301 11.97 25.65 11.98
C ARG A 301 10.63 25.35 11.30
N PHE A 302 9.86 24.42 11.85
CA PHE A 302 8.60 23.96 11.27
C PHE A 302 7.38 24.44 12.06
N GLY A 303 7.52 24.86 13.31
CA GLY A 303 6.44 25.54 14.03
C GLY A 303 6.30 26.99 13.61
N ILE A 304 5.14 27.59 13.87
CA ILE A 304 4.92 29.01 13.59
C ILE A 304 5.68 29.93 14.54
N SER A 305 6.15 31.05 14.01
CA SER A 305 6.73 32.18 14.75
C SER A 305 5.72 33.33 14.89
N ASP A 306 5.98 34.28 15.81
CA ASP A 306 5.06 35.41 16.05
C ASP A 306 4.85 36.32 14.83
N GLY A 307 5.86 36.40 13.96
CA GLY A 307 5.86 37.24 12.77
C GLY A 307 5.47 36.49 11.49
N ASP A 308 5.01 35.25 11.57
CA ASP A 308 4.67 34.47 10.37
C ASP A 308 3.32 34.95 9.80
N CYS A 309 3.31 35.33 8.53
CA CYS A 309 2.09 35.73 7.81
C CYS A 309 1.37 34.56 7.13
N SER A 310 1.87 33.33 7.28
CA SER A 310 1.28 32.15 6.66
C SER A 310 1.39 30.96 7.58
N VAL A 311 0.34 30.13 7.63
CA VAL A 311 0.29 28.96 8.50
C VAL A 311 -0.40 27.81 7.79
N LEU A 312 0.19 26.62 7.91
CA LEU A 312 -0.43 25.37 7.58
C LEU A 312 -0.94 24.72 8.86
N ILE A 313 -2.23 24.39 8.89
CA ILE A 313 -2.88 23.73 10.03
C ILE A 313 -3.19 22.30 9.65
N VAL A 314 -2.78 21.36 10.51
CA VAL A 314 -2.99 19.92 10.29
C VAL A 314 -3.79 19.33 11.44
N LEU A 315 -4.84 18.61 11.09
CA LEU A 315 -5.79 18.00 12.02
C LEU A 315 -5.86 16.50 11.76
N VAL A 316 -5.93 15.73 12.84
CA VAL A 316 -6.12 14.28 12.80
C VAL A 316 -7.37 13.96 13.59
N HIS A 317 -8.39 13.40 12.93
CA HIS A 317 -9.69 13.10 13.54
C HIS A 317 -10.14 11.69 13.22
N LYS A 318 -10.92 11.07 14.11
CA LYS A 318 -11.46 9.73 13.86
C LYS A 318 -12.61 9.80 12.86
N GLN A 319 -12.83 8.71 12.12
CA GLN A 319 -13.80 8.65 11.01
C GLN A 319 -15.23 9.12 11.37
N ASN A 320 -15.63 9.01 12.65
CA ASN A 320 -16.94 9.34 13.20
C ASN A 320 -17.02 10.73 13.87
N ASP A 321 -15.88 11.39 14.11
CA ASP A 321 -15.87 12.77 14.62
C ASP A 321 -15.89 13.71 13.41
N THR A 322 -16.93 14.52 13.28
CA THR A 322 -16.83 15.72 12.45
C THR A 322 -16.02 16.74 13.23
N PRO A 323 -14.76 17.03 12.85
CA PRO A 323 -14.04 18.11 13.49
C PRO A 323 -14.84 19.40 13.30
N SER A 324 -14.90 20.24 14.32
CA SER A 324 -15.40 21.60 14.19
C SER A 324 -14.40 22.45 13.41
N LEU A 325 -14.30 22.16 12.10
CA LEU A 325 -13.48 22.92 11.15
C LEU A 325 -13.85 24.40 11.20
N SER A 326 -15.13 24.70 11.41
CA SER A 326 -15.65 26.05 11.67
C SER A 326 -14.97 26.74 12.84
N ASP A 327 -14.75 26.02 13.95
CA ASP A 327 -14.14 26.60 15.15
C ASP A 327 -12.68 26.95 14.89
N ILE A 328 -11.97 26.13 14.12
CA ILE A 328 -10.56 26.38 13.79
C ILE A 328 -10.44 27.53 12.80
N VAL A 329 -11.28 27.57 11.75
CA VAL A 329 -11.34 28.68 10.80
C VAL A 329 -11.64 29.99 11.52
N SER A 330 -12.59 30.00 12.47
CA SER A 330 -12.95 31.21 13.22
C SER A 330 -11.82 31.76 14.09
N GLN A 331 -10.84 30.92 14.45
CA GLN A 331 -9.70 31.31 15.27
C GLN A 331 -8.55 31.92 14.48
N VAL A 332 -8.52 31.75 13.15
CA VAL A 332 -7.42 32.21 12.30
C VAL A 332 -7.84 33.50 11.60
N ASN A 333 -7.10 34.58 11.86
CA ASN A 333 -7.32 35.85 11.18
C ASN A 333 -6.43 35.92 9.94
N GLY A 334 -6.87 35.32 8.85
CA GLY A 334 -6.19 35.27 7.56
C GLY A 334 -7.08 34.70 6.45
N GLU A 335 -6.57 34.64 5.24
CA GLU A 335 -7.27 34.13 4.07
C GLU A 335 -6.95 32.65 3.86
N GLN A 336 -7.97 31.80 3.78
CA GLN A 336 -7.79 30.38 3.46
C GLN A 336 -7.52 30.21 1.97
N VAL A 337 -6.44 29.51 1.64
CA VAL A 337 -6.03 29.21 0.26
C VAL A 337 -5.92 27.70 0.01
N PRO A 338 -5.99 27.25 -1.25
CA PRO A 338 -5.78 25.84 -1.60
C PRO A 338 -4.41 25.33 -1.11
N VAL A 339 -4.40 24.11 -0.56
CA VAL A 339 -3.18 23.46 -0.04
C VAL A 339 -2.17 23.15 -1.17
N GLN A 340 -2.58 23.19 -2.43
CA GLN A 340 -1.67 23.05 -3.57
C GLN A 340 -0.72 24.25 -3.74
N ASP A 341 -1.11 25.43 -3.24
CA ASP A 341 -0.31 26.67 -3.33
C ASP A 341 0.88 26.68 -2.37
N LEU A 342 1.07 25.62 -1.59
CA LEU A 342 2.12 25.51 -0.58
C LEU A 342 3.53 25.63 -1.20
N SER A 343 3.71 25.13 -2.41
CA SER A 343 4.96 25.27 -3.18
C SER A 343 5.35 26.73 -3.39
N SER A 344 4.37 27.64 -3.57
CA SER A 344 4.60 29.09 -3.74
C SER A 344 5.07 29.80 -2.47
N LEU A 345 4.76 29.23 -1.30
CA LEU A 345 5.16 29.77 0.01
C LEU A 345 6.48 29.17 0.52
N SER A 346 6.95 28.11 -0.11
CA SER A 346 8.16 27.40 0.27
C SER A 346 9.42 28.11 -0.24
N ASP A 347 10.46 28.18 0.60
CA ASP A 347 11.75 28.74 0.22
C ASP A 347 12.72 27.59 -0.12
N ALA A 348 12.80 27.25 -1.42
CA ALA A 348 13.64 26.17 -1.90
C ALA A 348 15.11 26.30 -1.48
N THR A 349 15.65 27.52 -1.40
CA THR A 349 17.01 27.80 -0.95
C THR A 349 17.22 27.43 0.51
N LYS A 350 16.28 27.82 1.39
CA LYS A 350 16.33 27.45 2.81
C LYS A 350 16.10 25.96 3.02
N VAL A 351 15.18 25.35 2.27
CA VAL A 351 14.91 23.91 2.29
C VAL A 351 16.18 23.13 1.94
N LYS A 352 16.79 23.41 0.79
CA LYS A 352 18.03 22.72 0.37
C LYS A 352 19.15 22.85 1.40
N LYS A 353 19.31 24.06 1.98
CA LYS A 353 20.32 24.31 3.02
C LYS A 353 20.05 23.50 4.29
N PHE A 354 18.80 23.46 4.75
CA PHE A 354 18.44 22.79 6.00
C PHE A 354 18.46 21.27 5.88
N PHE A 355 17.94 20.71 4.78
CA PHE A 355 17.97 19.28 4.49
C PHE A 355 19.33 18.80 3.93
N LYS A 356 20.30 19.71 3.78
CA LYS A 356 21.65 19.44 3.24
C LYS A 356 21.61 18.74 1.88
N ILE A 357 20.70 19.17 1.01
CA ILE A 357 20.48 18.58 -0.31
C ILE A 357 21.52 19.13 -1.28
N SER A 358 22.26 18.22 -1.90
CA SER A 358 23.31 18.53 -2.86
C SER A 358 22.74 18.68 -4.28
N PRO A 359 23.36 19.48 -5.16
CA PRO A 359 22.92 19.62 -6.55
C PRO A 359 23.02 18.31 -7.37
N GLN A 360 23.81 17.35 -6.91
CA GLN A 360 23.93 16.03 -7.54
C GLN A 360 22.70 15.16 -7.27
N GLU A 361 22.11 15.25 -6.07
CA GLU A 361 20.89 14.51 -5.70
C GLU A 361 19.70 14.95 -6.56
N GLU A 362 19.63 16.24 -6.94
CA GLU A 362 18.57 16.77 -7.82
C GLU A 362 18.61 16.22 -9.26
N LYS A 363 19.73 15.63 -9.68
CA LYS A 363 19.83 14.95 -10.98
C LYS A 363 19.29 13.53 -10.95
N ILE A 364 19.23 12.93 -9.76
CA ILE A 364 18.91 11.51 -9.57
C ILE A 364 17.46 11.33 -9.12
N GLY A 365 16.91 12.26 -8.35
CA GLY A 365 15.53 12.22 -7.84
C GLY A 365 14.93 13.61 -7.64
N THR A 366 13.70 13.66 -7.15
CA THR A 366 13.03 14.94 -6.89
C THR A 366 13.46 15.54 -5.54
N LEU A 367 13.31 16.86 -5.40
CA LEU A 367 13.54 17.55 -4.13
C LEU A 367 12.70 16.94 -2.99
N LEU A 368 11.47 16.52 -3.30
CA LEU A 368 10.55 15.90 -2.35
C LEU A 368 11.07 14.54 -1.86
N ASP A 369 11.59 13.71 -2.76
CA ASP A 369 12.13 12.39 -2.41
C ASP A 369 13.32 12.52 -1.44
N ALA A 370 14.21 13.49 -1.71
CA ALA A 370 15.33 13.76 -0.84
C ALA A 370 14.87 14.19 0.57
N ILE A 371 13.87 15.07 0.67
CA ILE A 371 13.29 15.52 1.94
C ILE A 371 12.68 14.35 2.71
N VAL A 372 11.81 13.58 2.06
CA VAL A 372 11.10 12.42 2.67
C VAL A 372 12.09 11.36 3.13
N CYS A 373 13.13 11.10 2.34
CA CYS A 373 14.22 10.20 2.72
C CYS A 373 14.90 10.68 4.01
N ARG A 374 15.31 11.95 4.09
CA ARG A 374 15.95 12.52 5.30
C ARG A 374 15.04 12.47 6.53
N MET A 375 13.75 12.71 6.38
CA MET A 375 12.76 12.58 7.47
C MET A 375 12.63 11.13 7.96
N SER A 376 12.72 10.17 7.03
CA SER A 376 12.55 8.74 7.32
C SER A 376 13.76 8.14 8.02
N ILE A 377 14.97 8.50 7.58
CA ILE A 377 16.23 7.95 8.14
C ILE A 377 16.68 8.64 9.44
N LYS A 378 15.98 9.67 9.91
CA LYS A 378 16.31 10.41 11.14
C LYS A 378 16.49 9.54 12.39
N ASP A 379 15.81 8.41 12.47
CA ASP A 379 15.94 7.48 13.61
C ASP A 379 17.09 6.48 13.45
N VAL A 380 17.73 6.44 12.28
CA VAL A 380 18.84 5.56 11.93
C VAL A 380 20.18 6.30 11.95
N LEU A 381 20.16 7.62 11.69
CA LEU A 381 21.30 8.54 11.78
C LEU A 381 21.45 9.11 13.19
#